data_AF-A0A2A9F3H0-F1
#
_entry.id   AF-A0A2A9F3H0-F1
#
_cell.length_a   1.000
_cell.length_b   1.000
_cell.length_c   1.000
_cell.angle_alpha   90.00
_cell.angle_beta   90.00
_cell.angle_gamma   90.00
#
_symmetry.space_group_name_H-M   'P 1'
#
loop_
_entity.id
_entity.type
_entity.pdbx_description
1 polymer ?
#
loop_
_entity_poly.entity_id
_entity_poly.type
_entity_poly.pdbx_seq_one_letter_code
_entity_poly.pdbx_strand_id
1 'polypeptide(L)'
;MSLFIRKVRTSSGATAVQIVDKRGGTRRIVAHLGSAHDDVELAVLMQAARERLNEGQGELDLGLDTAVQTSPGRARVVATASQVLWDVLVDAYRFLGFDVLRDEAFMKLVLART
;
A
#
# COMPACT_ATOMS: atom_id res chain seq x y z
N MET A 1 6.24 -6.27 3.65
CA MET A 1 5.36 -6.18 4.82
C MET A 1 4.22 -5.29 4.41
N SER A 2 3.04 -5.86 4.19
CA SER A 2 1.88 -5.09 3.73
C SER A 2 0.63 -5.50 4.50
N LEU A 3 0.05 -4.52 5.21
CA LEU A 3 -1.22 -4.65 5.89
C LEU A 3 -2.35 -4.32 4.92
N PHE A 4 -3.44 -5.09 4.96
CA PHE A 4 -4.64 -4.82 4.17
C PHE A 4 -5.91 -5.31 4.87
N ILE A 5 -7.05 -4.73 4.49
CA ILE A 5 -8.37 -5.10 5.01
C ILE A 5 -8.91 -6.29 4.20
N ARG A 6 -9.45 -7.29 4.89
CA ARG A 6 -10.14 -8.42 4.28
C ARG A 6 -11.56 -8.53 4.82
N LYS A 7 -12.52 -8.78 3.92
CA LYS A 7 -13.91 -9.14 4.24
C LYS A 7 -14.12 -10.65 4.08
N VAL A 8 -14.81 -11.29 5.03
CA VAL A 8 -15.08 -12.74 5.00
C VAL A 8 -16.54 -12.98 5.40
N ARG A 9 -17.27 -13.81 4.64
CA ARG A 9 -18.60 -14.26 5.03
C ARG A 9 -18.48 -15.32 6.11
N THR A 10 -19.15 -15.11 7.24
CA THR A 10 -19.19 -16.06 8.35
C THR A 10 -20.29 -17.11 8.12
N SER A 11 -20.24 -18.21 8.87
CA SER A 11 -21.29 -19.24 8.87
C SER A 11 -22.65 -18.71 9.34
N SER A 12 -22.68 -17.63 10.13
CA SER A 12 -23.92 -16.95 10.57
C SER A 12 -24.52 -16.01 9.52
N GLY A 13 -23.89 -15.86 8.35
CA GLY A 13 -24.34 -14.92 7.32
C GLY A 13 -23.92 -13.46 7.55
N ALA A 14 -23.11 -13.18 8.57
CA ALA A 14 -22.48 -11.89 8.80
C ALA A 14 -21.22 -11.71 7.93
N THR A 15 -20.74 -10.47 7.81
CA THR A 15 -19.51 -10.12 7.11
C THR A 15 -18.46 -9.68 8.12
N ALA A 16 -17.47 -10.54 8.37
CA ALA A 16 -16.34 -10.25 9.23
C ALA A 16 -15.32 -9.33 8.53
N VAL A 17 -14.83 -8.32 9.25
CA VAL A 17 -13.78 -7.39 8.81
C VAL A 17 -12.51 -7.65 9.61
N GLN A 18 -11.41 -7.90 8.90
CA GLN A 18 -10.11 -8.25 9.47
C GLN A 18 -8.98 -7.44 8.85
N ILE A 19 -7.93 -7.19 9.62
CA ILE A 19 -6.65 -6.67 9.12
C ILE A 19 -5.66 -7.83 9.02
N VAL A 20 -5.06 -7.99 7.85
CA VAL A 20 -4.14 -9.08 7.52
C VAL A 20 -2.78 -8.51 7.14
N ASP A 21 -1.71 -9.10 7.65
CA ASP A 21 -0.33 -8.86 7.21
C ASP A 21 0.10 -9.91 6.20
N LYS A 22 0.68 -9.47 5.08
CA LYS A 22 1.31 -10.33 4.08
C LYS A 22 2.83 -10.21 4.17
N ARG A 23 3.50 -11.31 4.51
CA ARG A 23 4.98 -11.43 4.51
C ARG A 23 5.43 -12.77 3.95
N GLY A 24 6.40 -12.75 3.04
CA GLY A 24 7.04 -13.98 2.53
C GLY A 24 6.04 -15.04 2.02
N GLY A 25 5.00 -14.63 1.30
CA GLY A 25 3.94 -15.53 0.82
C GLY A 25 2.91 -15.96 1.87
N THR A 26 3.15 -15.72 3.16
CA THR A 26 2.25 -16.05 4.26
C THR A 26 1.31 -14.90 4.59
N ARG A 27 0.06 -15.22 4.94
CA ARG A 27 -0.97 -14.27 5.36
C ARG A 27 -1.30 -14.50 6.84
N ARG A 28 -1.10 -13.50 7.70
CA ARG A 28 -1.41 -13.58 9.14
C ARG A 28 -2.48 -12.56 9.49
N ILE A 29 -3.51 -12.99 10.23
CA ILE A 29 -4.53 -12.07 10.76
C ILE A 29 -3.88 -11.33 11.94
N VAL A 30 -3.86 -10.00 11.86
CA VAL A 30 -3.27 -9.12 12.88
C VAL A 30 -4.34 -8.57 13.80
N ALA A 31 -5.51 -8.22 13.26
CA ALA A 31 -6.64 -7.74 14.04
C ALA A 31 -7.97 -8.23 13.45
N HIS A 32 -8.92 -8.54 14.33
CA HIS A 32 -10.31 -8.79 13.98
C HIS A 32 -11.13 -7.61 14.50
N LEU A 33 -11.82 -6.90 13.61
CA LEU A 33 -12.57 -5.69 13.99
C LEU A 33 -14.02 -5.97 14.35
N GLY A 34 -14.61 -7.05 13.82
CA GLY A 34 -15.98 -7.45 14.11
C GLY A 34 -16.65 -8.09 12.91
N SER A 35 -17.93 -8.41 13.06
CA SER A 35 -18.80 -8.92 11.99
C SER A 35 -20.04 -8.04 11.86
N ALA A 36 -20.32 -7.61 10.63
CA ALA A 36 -21.51 -6.81 10.30
C ALA A 36 -22.65 -7.69 9.79
N HIS A 37 -23.86 -7.43 10.25
CA HIS A 37 -25.08 -8.12 9.82
C HIS A 37 -25.85 -7.31 8.76
N ASP A 38 -25.56 -6.02 8.63
CA ASP A 38 -26.09 -5.14 7.59
C ASP A 38 -24.99 -4.26 6.95
N ASP A 39 -25.37 -3.50 5.92
CA ASP A 39 -24.44 -2.66 5.17
C ASP A 39 -23.97 -1.42 5.96
N VAL A 40 -24.76 -0.96 6.93
CA VAL A 40 -24.45 0.21 7.75
C VAL A 40 -23.35 -0.15 8.75
N GLU A 41 -23.51 -1.25 9.48
CA GLU A 41 -22.49 -1.84 10.35
C GLU A 41 -21.20 -2.14 9.57
N LEU A 42 -21.34 -2.64 8.33
CA LEU A 42 -20.18 -2.92 7.48
C LEU A 42 -19.42 -1.64 7.13
N ALA A 43 -20.11 -0.56 6.81
CA ALA A 43 -19.48 0.73 6.51
C ALA A 43 -18.70 1.27 7.71
N VAL A 44 -19.29 1.19 8.91
CA VAL A 44 -18.62 1.60 10.16
C VAL A 44 -17.37 0.76 10.44
N LEU A 45 -17.45 -0.57 10.31
CA LEU A 45 -16.29 -1.45 10.49
C LEU A 45 -15.19 -1.21 9.44
N MET A 46 -15.56 -0.88 8.21
CA MET A 46 -14.61 -0.56 7.14
C MET A 46 -13.92 0.79 7.40
N GLN A 47 -14.62 1.78 7.94
CA GLN A 47 -14.03 3.04 8.34
C GLN A 47 -13.03 2.84 9.49
N ALA A 48 -13.44 2.14 10.55
CA ALA A 48 -12.55 1.81 11.67
C ALA A 48 -11.31 0.99 11.23
N ALA A 49 -11.49 0.08 10.26
CA ALA A 49 -10.39 -0.68 9.67
C ALA A 49 -9.39 0.22 8.94
N ARG A 50 -9.88 1.26 8.26
CA ARG A 50 -9.04 2.23 7.55
C ARG A 50 -8.28 3.11 8.53
N GLU A 51 -8.95 3.63 9.56
CA GLU A 51 -8.35 4.44 10.61
C GLU A 51 -7.21 3.68 11.30
N ARG A 52 -7.42 2.43 11.72
CA ARG A 52 -6.35 1.60 12.30
C ARG A 52 -5.21 1.27 11.35
N LEU A 53 -5.47 1.16 10.05
CA LEU A 53 -4.41 0.99 9.05
C LEU A 53 -3.55 2.24 8.93
N ASN A 54 -4.16 3.41 9.10
CA ASN A 54 -3.51 4.71 9.04
C ASN A 54 -2.78 5.03 10.35
N GLU A 55 -3.27 4.62 11.53
CA GLU A 55 -2.56 4.80 12.81
C GLU A 55 -1.14 4.19 12.81
N GLY A 56 -0.95 3.08 12.08
CA GLY A 56 0.37 2.46 11.87
C GLY A 56 1.21 3.11 10.76
N GLN A 57 0.64 4.07 10.02
CA GLN A 57 1.29 4.82 8.95
C GLN A 57 1.32 6.30 9.34
N GLY A 58 2.43 6.78 9.90
CA GLY A 58 2.56 8.16 10.37
C GLY A 58 1.99 9.19 9.38
N GLU A 59 1.17 10.10 9.91
CA GLU A 59 0.49 11.16 9.17
C GLU A 59 1.49 11.99 8.35
N LEU A 60 1.19 12.21 7.08
CA LEU A 60 2.04 12.98 6.17
C LEU A 60 1.26 14.17 5.64
N ASP A 61 1.49 15.33 6.25
CA ASP A 61 1.02 16.61 5.74
C ASP A 61 1.86 17.03 4.52
N LEU A 62 1.18 17.33 3.42
CA LEU A 62 1.77 17.65 2.12
C LEU A 62 1.50 19.10 1.68
N GLY A 63 0.81 19.92 2.48
CA GLY A 63 0.58 21.33 2.16
C GLY A 63 -0.06 21.58 0.78
N LEU A 64 -0.97 20.70 0.36
CA LEU A 64 -1.65 20.82 -0.93
C LEU A 64 -3.06 21.37 -0.71
N ASP A 65 -3.22 22.68 -0.84
CA ASP A 65 -4.52 23.36 -0.88
C ASP A 65 -5.23 23.00 -2.18
N THR A 66 -5.85 21.82 -2.22
CA THR A 66 -6.72 21.42 -3.33
C THR A 66 -8.14 21.34 -2.81
N ALA A 67 -8.91 22.38 -3.13
CA ALA A 67 -10.34 22.41 -2.90
C ALA A 67 -10.99 21.23 -3.65
N VAL A 68 -11.82 20.49 -2.90
CA VAL A 68 -12.82 19.50 -3.32
C VAL A 68 -12.37 18.03 -3.39
N GLN A 69 -12.66 17.36 -2.26
CA GLN A 69 -13.37 16.10 -2.06
C GLN A 69 -12.93 14.79 -2.76
N THR A 70 -12.59 13.84 -1.88
CA THR A 70 -12.73 12.37 -1.99
C THR A 70 -11.82 11.63 -2.97
N SER A 71 -10.73 11.05 -2.44
CA SER A 71 -10.17 9.77 -2.91
C SER A 71 -9.28 9.14 -1.82
N PRO A 72 -9.58 7.92 -1.32
CA PRO A 72 -8.71 7.24 -0.37
C PRO A 72 -7.64 6.45 -1.12
N GLY A 73 -6.37 6.82 -0.90
CA GLY A 73 -5.24 5.98 -1.27
C GLY A 73 -4.13 6.72 -2.00
N ARG A 74 -3.20 7.32 -1.25
CA ARG A 74 -1.85 7.57 -1.76
C ARG A 74 -0.87 6.68 -1.01
N ALA A 75 -0.44 5.62 -1.68
CA ALA A 75 0.63 4.75 -1.21
C ALA A 75 1.94 5.56 -1.14
N ARG A 76 2.62 5.55 0.01
CA ARG A 76 3.97 6.09 0.14
C ARG A 76 4.97 4.95 0.07
N VAL A 77 5.90 5.05 -0.88
CA VAL A 77 7.06 4.16 -0.97
C VAL A 77 8.01 4.52 0.18
N VAL A 78 8.13 3.65 1.18
CA VAL A 78 9.23 3.70 2.15
C VAL A 78 10.34 2.82 1.61
N ALA A 79 11.14 3.36 0.70
CA ALA A 79 12.37 2.72 0.28
C ALA A 79 13.50 3.24 1.14
N THR A 80 14.21 2.35 1.83
CA THR A 80 15.61 2.62 2.17
C THR A 80 16.37 2.50 0.86
N ALA A 81 16.66 3.63 0.20
CA ALA A 81 17.44 3.59 -1.02
C ALA A 81 18.88 3.21 -0.67
N SER A 82 19.26 1.96 -0.98
CA SER A 82 20.67 1.56 -0.95
C SER A 82 21.37 2.24 -2.12
N GLN A 83 22.24 3.21 -1.83
CA GLN A 83 23.01 3.94 -2.85
C GLN A 83 23.81 2.96 -3.74
N VAL A 84 24.40 1.94 -3.13
CA VAL A 84 25.16 0.90 -3.84
C VAL A 84 24.27 0.12 -4.81
N LEU A 85 23.04 -0.24 -4.40
CA LEU A 85 22.09 -0.91 -5.29
C LEU A 85 21.69 -0.02 -6.46
N TRP A 86 21.45 1.26 -6.18
CA TRP A 86 21.12 2.24 -7.21
C TRP A 86 22.22 2.36 -8.25
N ASP A 87 23.47 2.47 -7.82
CA ASP A 87 24.63 2.58 -8.72
C ASP A 87 24.77 1.33 -9.60
N VAL A 88 24.63 0.12 -9.03
CA VAL A 88 24.66 -1.15 -9.79
C VAL A 88 23.55 -1.22 -10.83
N LEU A 89 22.33 -0.81 -10.48
CA LEU A 89 21.18 -0.82 -11.38
C LEU A 89 21.35 0.21 -12.52
N VAL A 90 21.88 1.40 -12.23
CA VAL A 90 22.20 2.42 -13.23
C VAL A 90 23.29 1.92 -14.19
N ASP A 91 24.33 1.25 -13.68
CA ASP A 91 25.39 0.70 -14.51
C ASP A 91 24.89 -0.44 -15.41
N ALA A 92 24.02 -1.32 -14.89
CA ALA A 92 23.37 -2.36 -15.69
C ALA A 92 22.49 -1.77 -16.81
N TYR A 93 21.73 -0.71 -16.50
CA TYR A 93 20.90 0.00 -17.49
C TYR A 93 21.75 0.59 -18.63
N ARG A 94 22.90 1.19 -18.30
CA ARG A 94 23.85 1.72 -19.30
C ARG A 94 24.54 0.61 -20.08
N PHE A 95 24.93 -0.47 -19.41
CA PHE A 95 25.58 -1.61 -20.07
C PHE A 95 24.67 -2.26 -21.13
N LEU A 96 23.35 -2.28 -20.90
CA LEU A 96 22.36 -2.73 -21.87
C LEU A 96 22.14 -1.75 -23.05
N GLY A 97 22.74 -0.56 -23.02
CA GLY A 97 22.63 0.46 -24.06
C GLY A 97 21.31 1.22 -24.05
N PHE A 98 20.55 1.18 -22.95
CA PHE A 98 19.27 1.91 -22.85
C PHE A 98 19.46 3.42 -22.60
N ASP A 99 20.69 3.90 -22.45
CA ASP A 99 21.01 5.32 -22.38
C ASP A 99 20.66 6.09 -23.68
N VAL A 100 20.60 5.37 -24.81
CA VAL A 100 20.16 5.92 -26.10
C VAL A 100 18.75 6.51 -26.06
N LEU A 101 17.90 6.04 -25.14
CA LEU A 101 16.52 6.51 -25.00
C LEU A 101 16.44 7.93 -24.43
N ARG A 102 17.50 8.41 -23.75
CA ARG A 102 17.59 9.77 -23.17
C ARG A 102 16.40 10.19 -22.31
N ASP A 103 15.71 9.22 -21.71
CA ASP A 103 14.53 9.44 -20.87
C ASP A 103 14.81 9.02 -19.42
N GLU A 104 15.01 10.01 -18.57
CA GLU A 104 15.29 9.81 -17.14
C GLU A 104 14.08 9.24 -16.39
N ALA A 105 12.85 9.59 -16.80
CA ALA A 105 11.64 9.08 -16.17
C ALA A 105 11.44 7.60 -16.49
N PHE A 106 11.69 7.20 -17.74
CA PHE A 106 11.71 5.81 -18.16
C PHE A 106 12.74 5.00 -17.38
N MET A 107 13.98 5.50 -17.25
CA MET A 107 15.02 4.86 -16.45
C MET A 107 14.54 4.65 -15.00
N LYS A 108 14.02 5.70 -14.33
CA LYS A 108 13.51 5.59 -12.96
C LYS A 108 12.37 4.57 -12.83
N LEU A 109 11.47 4.49 -13.81
CA LEU A 109 10.39 3.50 -13.82
C LEU A 109 10.89 2.06 -13.96
N VAL A 110 11.89 1.83 -14.82
CA VAL A 110 12.53 0.53 -14.98
C VAL A 110 13.24 0.11 -13.69
N LEU A 111 14.02 1.00 -13.09
CA LEU A 111 14.77 0.70 -11.86
C LEU A 111 13.86 0.49 -10.65
N ALA A 112 12.70 1.14 -10.60
CA ALA A 112 11.72 0.98 -9.51
C ALA A 112 10.94 -0.34 -9.55
N ARG A 113 11.11 -1.18 -10.59
CA ARG A 113 10.38 -2.45 -10.72
C ARG A 113 11.04 -3.64 -10.01
N THR A 114 12.28 -3.48 -9.56
CA THR A 114 13.02 -4.50 -8.79
C THR A 114 12.51 -4.59 -7.36
#